data_AF-A0A0W7WGG1-F1
#
_entry.id   AF-A0A0W7WGG1-F1
#
_cell.length_a   1.000
_cell.length_b   1.000
_cell.length_c   1.000
_cell.angle_alpha   90.00
_cell.angle_beta   90.00
_cell.angle_gamma   90.00
#
_symmetry.space_group_name_H-M   'P 1'
#
loop_
_entity.id
_entity.type
_entity.pdbx_description
1 polymer ?
#
loop_
_entity_poly.entity_id
_entity_poly.type
_entity_poly.pdbx_seq_one_letter_code
_entity_poly.pdbx_strand_id
1 'polypeptide(L)'
;MSQFTALISLYYLCDQAAATRGLDADEVTRCMANYERLKMHFVEKPHARQGSPARAAQIREGYAGFKAWEAANSTLVADLRARARAHLGRD
;
A
#
# COMPACT_ATOMS: atom_id res chain seq x y z
N MET A 1 -2.20 17.34 -3.15
CA MET A 1 -2.38 16.02 -2.48
C MET A 1 -1.11 15.67 -1.76
N SER A 2 -1.17 15.08 -0.56
CA SER A 2 0.04 14.60 0.13
C SER A 2 0.59 13.34 -0.55
N GLN A 3 1.89 13.09 -0.39
CA GLN A 3 2.55 11.88 -0.88
C GLN A 3 1.87 10.62 -0.33
N PHE A 4 1.43 10.65 0.93
CA PHE A 4 0.72 9.54 1.56
C PHE A 4 -0.60 9.23 0.85
N THR A 5 -1.42 10.25 0.53
CA THR A 5 -2.70 10.05 -0.17
C THR A 5 -2.51 9.37 -1.52
N ALA A 6 -1.47 9.74 -2.28
CA ALA A 6 -1.18 9.08 -3.56
C ALA A 6 -0.78 7.60 -3.37
N LEU A 7 0.09 7.31 -2.40
CA LEU A 7 0.55 5.94 -2.11
C LEU A 7 -0.61 5.04 -1.67
N ILE A 8 -1.47 5.53 -0.77
CA ILE A 8 -2.57 4.74 -0.22
C ILE A 8 -3.69 4.51 -1.25
N SER A 9 -4.01 5.51 -2.07
CA SER A 9 -4.99 5.34 -3.16
C SER A 9 -4.51 4.32 -4.18
N LEU A 10 -3.24 4.39 -4.59
CA LEU A 10 -2.67 3.40 -5.52
C LEU A 10 -2.60 2.00 -4.89
N TYR A 11 -2.34 1.90 -3.58
CA TYR A 11 -2.36 0.62 -2.88
C TYR A 11 -3.74 -0.07 -2.98
N TYR A 12 -4.83 0.64 -2.67
CA TYR A 12 -6.16 0.02 -2.75
C TYR A 12 -6.60 -0.28 -4.18
N LEU A 13 -6.11 0.47 -5.17
CA LEU A 13 -6.33 0.13 -6.58
C LEU A 13 -5.62 -1.18 -6.95
N CYS A 14 -4.35 -1.32 -6.57
CA CYS A 14 -3.58 -2.55 -6.77
C CYS A 14 -4.19 -3.76 -6.06
N ASP A 15 -4.62 -3.60 -4.81
CA ASP A 15 -5.26 -4.64 -4.01
C ASP A 15 -6.56 -5.13 -4.67
N GLN A 16 -7.39 -4.18 -5.14
CA GLN A 16 -8.63 -4.52 -5.83
C GLN A 16 -8.39 -5.18 -7.20
N ALA A 17 -7.41 -4.69 -7.97
CA ALA A 17 -7.06 -5.28 -9.26
C ALA A 17 -6.55 -6.73 -9.09
N ALA A 18 -5.67 -6.96 -8.11
CA ALA A 18 -5.19 -8.29 -7.76
C ALA A 18 -6.34 -9.23 -7.36
N ALA A 19 -7.32 -8.75 -6.59
CA ALA A 19 -8.48 -9.54 -6.18
C ALA A 19 -9.46 -9.85 -7.32
N THR A 20 -9.50 -9.00 -8.36
CA THR A 20 -10.54 -9.07 -9.41
C THR A 20 -10.08 -9.85 -10.64
N ARG A 21 -8.87 -9.59 -11.13
CA ARG A 21 -8.35 -10.19 -12.38
C ARG A 21 -6.95 -10.78 -12.26
N GLY A 22 -6.30 -10.63 -11.11
CA GLY A 22 -4.87 -10.87 -10.99
C GLY A 22 -4.04 -9.77 -11.68
N LEU A 23 -2.76 -9.71 -11.32
CA LEU A 23 -1.83 -8.73 -11.87
C LEU A 23 -0.80 -9.44 -12.76
N ASP A 24 -0.43 -8.82 -13.87
CA ASP A 24 0.73 -9.28 -14.64
C ASP A 24 2.06 -8.98 -13.90
N ALA A 25 3.18 -9.47 -14.43
CA ALA A 25 4.48 -9.33 -13.77
C ALA A 25 4.92 -7.87 -13.57
N ASP A 26 4.61 -6.99 -14.52
CA ASP A 26 4.97 -5.58 -14.45
C ASP A 26 4.09 -4.85 -13.44
N GLU A 27 2.80 -5.16 -13.42
CA GLU A 27 1.85 -4.65 -12.44
C GLU A 27 2.19 -5.11 -11.02
N VAL A 28 2.51 -6.40 -10.83
CA VAL A 28 2.99 -6.91 -9.53
C VAL A 28 4.20 -6.11 -9.07
N THR A 29 5.18 -5.90 -9.95
CA THR A 29 6.41 -5.17 -9.62
C THR A 29 6.10 -3.73 -9.17
N ARG A 30 5.25 -3.02 -9.92
CA ARG A 30 4.86 -1.63 -9.61
C ARG A 30 4.03 -1.54 -8.33
N CYS A 31 3.05 -2.43 -8.16
CA CYS A 31 2.19 -2.47 -6.99
C CYS A 31 2.98 -2.81 -5.72
N MET A 32 3.92 -3.76 -5.79
CA MET A 32 4.79 -4.10 -4.67
C MET A 32 5.74 -2.96 -4.31
N ALA A 33 6.30 -2.25 -5.30
CA ALA A 33 7.13 -1.07 -5.05
C ALA A 33 6.33 0.06 -4.37
N ASN A 34 5.08 0.29 -4.80
CA ASN A 34 4.18 1.23 -4.13
C ASN A 34 3.88 0.80 -2.69
N TYR A 35 3.58 -0.49 -2.48
CA TYR A 35 3.24 -1.00 -1.16
C TYR A 35 4.43 -0.95 -0.19
N GLU A 36 5.65 -1.22 -0.65
CA GLU A 36 6.85 -1.03 0.17
C GLU A 36 7.00 0.44 0.57
N ARG A 37 6.87 1.38 -0.38
CA ARG A 37 6.93 2.83 -0.07
C ARG A 37 5.87 3.24 0.94
N LEU A 38 4.65 2.72 0.82
CA LEU A 38 3.57 2.95 1.77
C LEU A 38 3.93 2.46 3.17
N LYS A 39 4.42 1.22 3.31
CA LYS A 39 4.84 0.67 4.63
C LYS A 39 5.92 1.52 5.27
N MET A 40 6.90 1.96 4.47
CA MET A 40 8.00 2.77 4.98
C MET A 40 7.58 4.16 5.44
N HIS A 41 6.42 4.66 5.04
CA HIS A 41 5.86 5.89 5.59
C HIS A 41 5.58 5.80 7.10
N PHE A 42 5.38 4.58 7.63
CA PHE A 42 5.11 4.32 9.04
C PHE A 42 6.36 3.98 9.85
N VAL A 43 7.55 4.12 9.29
CA VAL A 43 8.81 3.87 9.99
C VAL A 43 9.45 5.22 10.32
N GLU A 44 9.54 5.54 11.61
CA GLU A 44 10.05 6.84 12.07
C GLU A 44 11.58 6.93 12.10
N LYS A 45 12.25 5.77 12.16
CA LYS A 45 13.72 5.68 12.16
C LYS A 45 14.30 5.79 10.75
N PRO A 46 15.58 6.21 10.62
CA PRO A 46 16.26 6.26 9.33
C PRO A 46 16.17 4.93 8.58
N HIS A 47 15.86 5.02 7.28
CA HIS A 47 15.70 3.84 6.45
C HIS A 47 17.03 3.11 6.27
N ALA A 48 17.03 1.81 6.58
CA ALA A 48 18.15 0.93 6.31
C ALA A 48 18.34 0.73 4.80
N ARG A 49 19.56 0.33 4.41
CA ARG A 49 19.92 0.05 3.02
C ARG A 49 18.95 -0.96 2.39
N GLN A 50 18.51 -0.68 1.16
CA GLN A 50 17.70 -1.62 0.40
C GLN A 50 18.39 -3.00 0.27
N GLY A 51 17.58 -4.07 0.34
CA GLY A 51 18.07 -5.46 0.32
C GLY A 51 18.73 -5.94 1.61
N SER A 52 18.88 -5.11 2.64
CA SER A 52 19.45 -5.55 3.93
C SER A 52 18.43 -6.27 4.82
N PRO A 53 18.87 -7.16 5.73
CA PRO A 53 17.99 -7.74 6.76
C PRO A 53 17.30 -6.68 7.64
N ALA A 54 17.99 -5.59 7.94
CA ALA A 54 17.43 -4.46 8.68
C ALA A 54 16.29 -3.79 7.92
N ARG A 55 16.40 -3.64 6.60
CA ARG A 55 15.30 -3.14 5.75
C ARG A 55 14.10 -4.08 5.78
N ALA A 56 14.30 -5.39 5.74
CA ALA A 56 13.21 -6.35 5.87
C ALA A 56 12.49 -6.24 7.22
N ALA A 57 13.22 -5.99 8.31
CA ALA A 57 12.64 -5.73 9.62
C ALA A 57 11.81 -4.44 9.64
N GLN A 58 12.32 -3.36 9.04
CA GLN A 58 11.59 -2.10 8.90
C GLN A 58 10.31 -2.25 8.06
N ILE A 59 10.32 -3.06 7.00
CA ILE A 59 9.11 -3.33 6.20
C ILE A 59 8.03 -4.02 7.05
N ARG A 60 8.41 -4.93 7.95
CA ARG A 60 7.46 -5.60 8.87
C ARG A 60 6.89 -4.63 9.91
N GLU A 61 7.73 -3.78 10.47
CA GLU A 61 7.31 -2.70 11.38
C GLU A 61 6.35 -1.72 10.69
N GLY A 62 6.71 -1.24 9.50
CA GLY A 62 5.87 -0.36 8.70
C GLY A 62 4.54 -1.01 8.28
N TYR A 63 4.52 -2.32 8.05
CA TYR A 63 3.28 -3.07 7.85
C TYR A 63 2.39 -3.05 9.09
N ALA A 64 2.94 -3.27 10.29
CA ALA A 64 2.19 -3.18 11.53
C ALA A 64 1.59 -1.78 11.74
N GLY A 65 2.38 -0.72 11.50
CA GLY A 65 1.91 0.66 11.54
C GLY A 65 0.80 0.95 10.53
N PHE A 66 0.94 0.44 9.30
CA PHE A 66 -0.11 0.55 8.28
C PHE A 66 -1.42 -0.14 8.71
N LYS A 67 -1.36 -1.36 9.26
CA LYS A 67 -2.54 -2.06 9.76
C LYS A 67 -3.21 -1.34 10.92
N ALA A 68 -2.41 -0.76 11.83
CA ALA A 68 -2.94 0.06 12.92
C ALA A 68 -3.64 1.32 12.38
N TRP A 69 -3.06 1.97 11.38
CA TRP A 69 -3.70 3.10 10.70
C TRP A 69 -5.00 2.69 10.01
N GLU A 70 -5.05 1.55 9.32
CA GLU A 70 -6.30 1.07 8.71
C GLU A 70 -7.40 0.85 9.75
N ALA A 71 -7.05 0.25 10.90
CA ALA A 71 -8.01 0.01 11.98
C ALA A 71 -8.54 1.33 12.58
N ALA A 72 -7.65 2.31 12.79
CA ALA A 72 -8.02 3.62 13.31
C ALA A 72 -8.82 4.48 12.31
N ASN A 73 -8.74 4.18 11.01
CA ASN A 73 -9.36 4.96 9.93
C ASN A 73 -10.38 4.12 9.13
N SER A 74 -11.10 3.22 9.80
CA SER A 74 -11.96 2.21 9.15
C SER A 74 -12.98 2.78 8.16
N THR A 75 -13.63 3.91 8.48
CA THR A 75 -14.56 4.59 7.57
C THR A 75 -13.87 5.09 6.30
N LEU A 76 -12.68 5.70 6.43
CA LEU A 76 -11.91 6.17 5.29
C LEU A 76 -11.41 4.99 4.44
N VAL A 77 -10.95 3.91 5.09
CA VAL A 77 -10.54 2.68 4.38
C VAL A 77 -11.70 2.10 3.58
N ALA A 78 -12.90 2.07 4.15
CA ALA A 78 -14.09 1.60 3.44
C ALA A 78 -14.39 2.44 2.19
N ASP A 79 -14.31 3.77 2.29
CA ASP A 79 -14.47 4.69 1.15
C ASP A 79 -13.38 4.49 0.08
N LEU A 80 -12.11 4.39 0.48
CA LEU A 80 -10.99 4.16 -0.45
C LEU A 80 -11.16 2.84 -1.22
N ARG A 81 -11.56 1.76 -0.54
CA ARG A 81 -11.86 0.47 -1.20
C ARG A 81 -13.07 0.56 -2.11
N ALA A 82 -14.11 1.30 -1.73
CA ALA A 82 -15.29 1.52 -2.58
C ALA A 82 -14.92 2.28 -3.86
N ARG A 83 -14.09 3.32 -3.75
CA ARG A 83 -13.57 4.06 -4.90
C ARG A 83 -12.69 3.20 -5.80
N ALA A 84 -11.82 2.36 -5.24
CA ALA A 84 -11.01 1.42 -6.01
C ALA A 84 -11.87 0.45 -6.83
N ARG A 85 -12.91 -0.13 -6.21
CA ARG A 85 -13.92 -0.96 -6.91
C ARG A 85 -14.60 -0.19 -8.05
N ALA A 86 -15.08 1.03 -7.77
CA ALA A 86 -15.76 1.85 -8.76
C ALA A 86 -14.84 2.26 -9.92
N HIS A 87 -13.53 2.41 -9.67
CA HIS A 87 -12.57 2.74 -10.72
C HIS A 87 -12.32 1.57 -11.67
N LEU A 88 -12.21 0.35 -11.14
CA LEU A 88 -11.93 -0.86 -11.94
C LEU A 88 -13.19 -1.50 -12.55
N GLY A 89 -14.38 -1.24 -12.00
CA GLY A 89 -15.66 -1.69 -12.57
C GLY A 89 -16.20 -0.79 -13.68
N ARG A 90 -15.40 0.19 -14.15
CA ARG A 90 -15.76 1.13 -15.21
C ARG A 90 -15.15 0.78 -16.57
N ASP A 91 -14.58 -0.42 -16.69
CA ASP A 91 -14.02 -0.96 -17.93
C ASP A 91 -15.11 -1.60 -18.81
#